data_AF-A0A1C5L2U4-F1
#
_entry.id   AF-A0A1C5L2U4-F1
#
_cell.length_a   1.000
_cell.length_b   1.000
_cell.length_c   1.000
_cell.angle_alpha   90.00
_cell.angle_beta   90.00
_cell.angle_gamma   90.00
#
_symmetry.space_group_name_H-M   'P 1'
#
loop_
_entity.id
_entity.type
_entity.pdbx_description
1 polymer ?
#
loop_
_entity_poly.entity_id
_entity_poly.type
_entity_poly.pdbx_seq_one_letter_code
_entity_poly.pdbx_strand_id
1 'polypeptide(L)' 'MIEITKAEAKEIRKVYPHVFIAKTRHKRFIEESVRYLELIPFNIEAREIVERAKRGIRD' A
#
# COMPACT_ATOMS: atom_id res chain seq x y z
N MET A 1 1.13 -4.43 7.73
CA MET A 1 0.28 -4.46 6.50
C MET A 1 -0.73 -3.34 6.66
N ILE A 2 -0.94 -2.55 5.61
CA ILE A 2 -1.89 -1.43 5.67
C ILE A 2 -3.23 -1.80 5.04
N GLU A 3 -4.31 -1.16 5.51
CA GLU A 3 -5.64 -1.31 4.90
C GLU A 3 -5.73 -0.50 3.60
N ILE A 4 -6.28 -1.11 2.56
CA ILE A 4 -6.51 -0.46 1.26
C ILE A 4 -7.93 -0.70 0.76
N THR A 5 -8.41 0.22 -0.06
CA THR A 5 -9.69 0.11 -0.74
C THR A 5 -9.64 -0.86 -1.93
N LYS A 6 -10.81 -1.22 -2.46
CA LYS A 6 -10.90 -2.02 -3.69
C LYS A 6 -10.35 -1.26 -4.91
N ALA A 7 -10.48 0.06 -4.93
CA ALA A 7 -9.97 0.91 -6.01
C ALA A 7 -8.44 0.96 -5.96
N GLU A 8 -7.88 1.21 -4.78
CA GLU A 8 -6.43 1.18 -4.55
C GLU A 8 -5.82 -0.18 -4.92
N ALA A 9 -6.45 -1.29 -4.49
CA ALA A 9 -6.03 -2.63 -4.89
C ALA A 9 -6.04 -2.86 -6.42
N LYS A 10 -6.91 -2.15 -7.16
CA LYS A 10 -6.96 -2.20 -8.62
C LYS A 10 -5.82 -1.38 -9.22
N GLU A 11 -5.55 -0.18 -8.70
CA GLU A 11 -4.42 0.65 -9.15
C GLU A 11 -3.09 -0.07 -8.96
N ILE A 12 -2.86 -0.68 -7.79
CA ILE A 12 -1.62 -1.43 -7.53
C ILE A 12 -1.49 -2.62 -8.51
N ARG A 13 -2.57 -3.35 -8.78
CA ARG A 13 -2.55 -4.48 -9.73
C ARG A 13 -2.34 -4.09 -11.19
N LYS A 14 -2.60 -2.84 -11.58
CA LYS A 14 -2.28 -2.37 -12.94
C LYS A 14 -0.76 -2.36 -13.17
N VAL A 15 0.01 -1.99 -12.15
CA VAL A 15 1.48 -1.90 -12.22
C VAL A 15 2.13 -3.21 -11.78
N TYR A 16 1.60 -3.86 -10.74
CA TYR A 16 2.10 -5.12 -10.18
C TYR A 16 1.00 -6.19 -10.18
N PRO A 17 0.76 -6.88 -11.32
CA PRO A 17 -0.36 -7.83 -11.46
C PRO A 17 -0.34 -8.97 -10.45
N HIS A 18 0.86 -9.42 -10.07
CA HIS A 18 1.09 -10.55 -9.17
C HIS A 18 1.22 -10.16 -7.69
N VAL A 19 0.94 -8.90 -7.34
CA VAL A 19 1.03 -8.43 -5.95
C VAL A 19 0.09 -9.21 -5.04
N PHE A 20 0.62 -9.65 -3.89
CA PHE A 20 -0.19 -10.27 -2.85
C PHE A 20 -1.00 -9.20 -2.12
N ILE A 21 -2.32 -9.41 -2.05
CA ILE A 21 -3.25 -8.56 -1.31
C ILE A 21 -4.09 -9.48 -0.45
N ALA A 22 -3.87 -9.42 0.86
CA ALA A 22 -4.68 -10.14 1.83
C ALA A 22 -6.11 -9.58 1.82
N LYS A 23 -7.09 -10.46 1.99
CA LYS A 23 -8.51 -10.09 1.95
C LYS A 23 -9.24 -10.72 3.13
N THR A 24 -10.09 -9.94 3.76
CA THR A 24 -11.12 -10.44 4.67
C THR A 24 -12.49 -10.24 4.02
N ARG A 25 -13.58 -10.51 4.77
CA ARG A 25 -14.96 -10.33 4.27
C ARG A 25 -15.22 -8.92 3.72
N HIS A 26 -14.64 -7.89 4.34
CA HIS A 26 -14.91 -6.49 4.00
C HIS A 26 -13.67 -5.64 3.71
N LYS A 27 -12.48 -6.11 4.09
CA LYS A 27 -11.25 -5.32 4.04
C LYS A 27 -10.19 -5.96 3.13
N ARG A 28 -9.24 -5.14 2.67
CA ARG A 28 -8.08 -5.57 1.90
C ARG A 28 -6.85 -4.99 2.53
N PHE A 29 -5.76 -5.76 2.53
CA PHE A 29 -4.50 -5.34 3.11
C PHE A 29 -3.35 -5.63 2.16
N ILE A 30 -2.34 -4.77 2.20
CA ILE A 30 -1.11 -4.94 1.43
C ILE A 30 0.11 -4.78 2.34
N GLU A 31 1.21 -5.38 1.95
CA GLU A 31 2.49 -5.20 2.62
C GLU A 31 2.96 -3.74 2.59
N GLU A 32 3.70 -3.36 3.62
CA GLU A 32 4.31 -2.02 3.79
C GLU A 32 5.55 -1.85 2.90
N SER A 33 5.38 -2.15 1.62
CA SER A 33 6.41 -1.98 0.61
C SER A 33 6.23 -0.62 -0.06
N VAL A 34 7.21 0.26 0.10
CA VAL A 34 7.24 1.61 -0.50
C VAL A 34 6.82 1.58 -1.97
N ARG A 35 7.26 0.57 -2.73
CA ARG A 35 6.93 0.40 -4.17
C ARG A 35 5.44 0.29 -4.45
N TYR A 36 4.67 -0.32 -3.54
CA TYR A 36 3.21 -0.44 -3.68
C TYR A 36 2.51 0.79 -3.11
N LEU A 37 3.01 1.32 -2.00
CA LEU A 37 2.43 2.46 -1.30
C LEU A 37 2.52 3.76 -2.10
N GLU A 38 3.57 3.92 -2.90
CA GLU A 38 3.72 5.06 -3.82
C GLU A 38 2.60 5.14 -4.88
N LEU A 39 1.92 4.03 -5.18
CA LEU A 39 0.81 3.98 -6.15
C LEU A 39 -0.52 4.45 -5.57
N ILE A 40 -0.61 4.65 -4.25
CA ILE A 40 -1.84 5.01 -3.54
C ILE A 40 -1.65 6.26 -2.67
N PRO A 41 -1.29 7.42 -3.27
CA PRO A 41 -0.82 8.60 -2.54
C PRO A 41 -1.89 9.27 -1.65
N PHE A 42 -3.17 8.95 -1.85
CA PHE A 42 -4.28 9.48 -1.05
C PHE A 42 -4.56 8.64 0.21
N ASN A 43 -3.95 7.48 0.35
CA ASN A 43 -4.01 6.70 1.57
C ASN A 43 -3.03 7.30 2.60
N ILE A 44 -3.56 7.85 3.69
CA ILE A 44 -2.79 8.60 4.69
C ILE A 44 -1.71 7.72 5.32
N GLU A 45 -2.05 6.48 5.69
CA GLU A 45 -1.13 5.52 6.28
C GLU A 45 0.00 5.16 5.30
N ALA A 46 -0.34 4.87 4.04
CA ALA A 46 0.63 4.62 2.99
C ALA A 46 1.61 5.80 2.83
N ARG A 47 1.08 7.03 2.80
CA ARG A 47 1.87 8.25 2.63
C ARG A 47 2.84 8.47 3.79
N GLU A 48 2.40 8.26 5.02
CA GLU A 48 3.28 8.38 6.19
C GLU A 48 4.43 7.39 6.15
N ILE A 49 4.18 6.14 5.77
CA ILE A 49 5.21 5.11 5.67
C ILE A 49 6.22 5.46 4.58
N VAL A 50 5.75 5.91 3.41
CA VAL A 50 6.63 6.38 2.32
C VAL A 50 7.49 7.55 2.77
N GLU A 51 6.92 8.53 3.48
CA GLU A 51 7.66 9.68 4.00
C GLU A 51 8.72 9.27 5.04
N ARG A 52 8.39 8.37 5.97
CA ARG A 52 9.35 7.85 6.96
C ARG A 52 10.51 7.12 6.28
N ALA A 53 10.20 6.27 5.30
CA ALA A 53 11.20 5.55 4.52
C ALA A 53 12.12 6.50 3.74
N LYS A 54 11.57 7.56 3.13
CA LYS A 54 12.36 8.58 2.41
C LYS A 54 13.28 9.38 3.33
N ARG A 55 12.88 9.61 4.58
CA ARG A 55 13.70 10.30 5.58
C ARG A 55 14.82 9.43 6.16
N GLY A 56 14.92 8.16 5.75
CA GLY A 56 15.93 7.24 6.26
C GLY A 56 15.68 6.81 7.71
N ILE A 57 14.49 7.11 8.25
CA ILE A 57 14.08 6.68 9.57
C ILE A 57 13.66 5.22 9.43
N ARG A 58 14.59 4.31 9.74
CA ARG A 58 14.30 2.91 10.04
C ARG A 58 14.23 2.82 11.56
N ASP A 59 13.08 2.40 12.09
CA ASP A 59 12.96 1.95 13.48
C ASP A 59 13.92 0.80 13.78
#